data_AF-A0A661JIZ8-F1
#
_entry.id   AF-A0A661JIZ8-F1
#
_cell.length_a   1.000
_cell.length_b   1.000
_cell.length_c   1.000
_cell.angle_alpha   90.00
_cell.angle_beta   90.00
_cell.angle_gamma   90.00
#
_symmetry.space_group_name_H-M   'P 1'
#
loop_
_entity.id
_entity.type
_entity.pdbx_description
1 polymer ?
#
loop_
_entity_poly.entity_id
_entity_poly.type
_entity_poly.pdbx_seq_one_letter_code
_entity_poly.pdbx_strand_id
1 'polypeptide(L)'
;MKSAEKGFTLIEIMATMAILGIALTIIIELFSSGLRLAQKSQDYSRAIFYGRQLLEEICLQKEISEKVEEGEFEGEYTWKYEITPFSTLMEEDEKNDFTLKIFKIKVFVFWLQGDKKKSIDFETLKTVITTEES
;
A
#
# COMPACT_ATOMS: atom_id res chain seq x y z
N MET A 1 -45.56 37.81 -45.11
CA MET A 1 -44.55 36.78 -45.44
C MET A 1 -44.70 35.65 -44.44
N LYS A 2 -45.06 34.43 -44.88
CA LYS A 2 -45.16 33.26 -43.99
C LYS A 2 -43.76 32.65 -43.83
N SER A 3 -43.22 32.66 -42.62
CA SER A 3 -42.04 31.88 -42.26
C SER A 3 -42.36 30.41 -42.47
N ALA A 4 -41.58 29.72 -43.29
CA ALA A 4 -41.64 28.27 -43.39
C ALA A 4 -41.04 27.69 -42.10
N GLU A 5 -41.89 27.15 -41.22
CA GLU A 5 -41.43 26.30 -40.12
C GLU A 5 -40.77 25.06 -40.73
N LYS A 6 -39.44 25.02 -40.68
CA LYS A 6 -38.67 23.83 -41.05
C LYS A 6 -38.80 22.83 -39.90
N GLY A 7 -39.60 21.79 -40.09
CA GLY A 7 -39.63 20.64 -39.21
C GLY A 7 -38.27 19.91 -39.16
N PHE A 8 -37.98 19.25 -38.04
CA PHE A 8 -36.79 18.43 -37.86
C PHE A 8 -36.76 17.26 -38.86
N THR A 9 -35.59 16.96 -39.39
CA THR A 9 -35.43 15.82 -40.32
C THR A 9 -35.28 14.50 -39.54
N LEU A 10 -35.70 13.37 -40.13
CA LEU A 10 -35.54 12.06 -39.50
C LEU A 10 -34.07 11.77 -39.15
N ILE A 11 -33.15 12.16 -40.04
CA ILE A 11 -31.70 11.97 -39.85
C ILE A 11 -31.17 12.76 -38.64
N GLU A 12 -31.78 13.90 -38.30
CA GLU A 12 -31.38 14.72 -37.16
C GLU A 12 -31.75 14.09 -35.82
N ILE A 13 -32.94 13.50 -35.73
CA ILE A 13 -33.36 12.75 -34.54
C ILE A 13 -32.45 11.51 -34.38
N MET A 14 -32.18 10.79 -35.47
CA MET A 14 -31.28 9.64 -35.45
C MET A 14 -29.85 10.03 -35.03
N ALA A 15 -29.32 11.12 -35.58
CA ALA A 15 -28.00 11.62 -35.22
C ALA A 15 -27.95 12.05 -33.74
N THR A 16 -29.00 12.72 -33.25
CA THR A 16 -29.11 13.15 -31.85
C THR A 16 -29.13 11.96 -30.90
N MET A 17 -29.93 10.93 -31.20
CA MET A 17 -29.99 9.69 -30.41
C MET A 17 -28.65 8.94 -30.44
N ALA A 18 -27.96 8.91 -31.59
CA ALA A 18 -26.64 8.30 -31.71
C ALA A 18 -25.60 9.02 -30.83
N ILE A 19 -25.55 10.36 -30.91
CA ILE A 19 -24.64 11.17 -30.09
C ILE A 19 -24.95 10.98 -28.60
N LEU A 20 -26.24 10.99 -28.22
CA LEU A 20 -26.67 10.77 -26.84
C LEU A 20 -26.22 9.39 -26.33
N GLY A 21 -26.39 8.33 -27.13
CA GLY A 21 -25.97 6.99 -26.77
C GLY A 21 -24.44 6.88 -26.56
N ILE A 22 -23.66 7.50 -27.45
CA ILE A 22 -22.20 7.55 -27.34
C ILE A 22 -21.79 8.32 -26.07
N ALA A 23 -22.37 9.50 -25.85
CA ALA A 23 -22.08 10.32 -24.68
C ALA A 23 -22.38 9.58 -23.37
N LEU A 24 -23.52 8.91 -23.28
CA LEU A 24 -23.88 8.13 -22.09
C LEU A 24 -22.91 6.97 -21.84
N THR A 25 -22.49 6.27 -22.90
CA THR A 25 -21.52 5.18 -22.81
C THR A 25 -20.18 5.68 -22.24
N ILE A 26 -19.68 6.80 -22.76
CA ILE A 26 -18.44 7.43 -22.27
C ILE A 26 -18.56 7.82 -20.80
N ILE A 27 -19.69 8.40 -20.39
CA ILE A 27 -19.92 8.78 -19.00
C ILE A 27 -19.83 7.55 -18.07
N ILE A 28 -20.52 6.46 -18.42
CA ILE A 28 -20.49 5.22 -17.62
C ILE A 28 -19.07 4.66 -17.52
N GLU A 29 -18.31 4.68 -18.61
CA GLU A 29 -16.93 4.20 -18.66
C GLU A 29 -16.00 5.04 -17.76
N LEU A 30 -16.15 6.36 -17.79
CA LEU A 30 -15.39 7.28 -16.94
C LEU A 30 -15.69 7.05 -15.45
N PHE A 31 -16.96 6.92 -15.07
CA PHE A 31 -17.33 6.61 -13.69
C PHE A 31 -16.78 5.26 -13.23
N SER A 32 -16.92 4.23 -14.07
CA SER A 32 -16.40 2.89 -13.79
C SER A 32 -14.88 2.91 -13.60
N SER A 33 -14.17 3.68 -14.43
CA SER A 33 -12.72 3.84 -14.34
C SER A 33 -12.32 4.60 -13.07
N GLY A 34 -13.05 5.66 -12.72
CA GLY A 34 -12.85 6.42 -11.49
C GLY A 34 -13.02 5.56 -10.23
N LEU A 35 -14.06 4.74 -10.17
CA LEU A 35 -14.29 3.80 -9.06
C LEU A 35 -13.15 2.78 -8.93
N ARG A 36 -12.70 2.19 -10.04
CA ARG A 36 -11.56 1.27 -10.05
C ARG A 36 -10.29 1.96 -9.55
N LEU A 37 -10.06 3.21 -9.94
CA LEU A 37 -8.89 3.97 -9.49
C LEU A 37 -8.97 4.29 -7.99
N ALA A 38 -10.15 4.68 -7.50
CA ALA A 38 -10.38 4.92 -6.08
C ALA A 38 -10.14 3.67 -5.23
N GLN A 39 -10.64 2.51 -5.67
CA GLN A 39 -10.40 1.22 -5.01
C GLN A 39 -8.91 0.90 -4.93
N LYS A 40 -8.18 1.03 -6.04
CA LYS A 40 -6.72 0.82 -6.08
C LYS A 40 -5.97 1.73 -5.10
N SER A 41 -6.38 2.99 -4.99
CA SER A 41 -5.80 3.96 -4.05
C SER A 41 -6.06 3.54 -2.59
N GLN A 42 -7.28 3.08 -2.32
CA GLN A 42 -7.67 2.58 -0.99
C GLN A 42 -6.84 1.34 -0.61
N ASP A 43 -6.68 0.37 -1.51
CA ASP A 43 -5.93 -0.85 -1.24
C ASP A 43 -4.46 -0.56 -0.94
N TYR A 44 -3.87 0.39 -1.68
CA TYR A 44 -2.50 0.84 -1.44
C TYR A 44 -2.36 1.54 -0.08
N SER A 45 -3.32 2.40 0.26
CA SER A 45 -3.33 3.09 1.55
C SER A 45 -3.46 2.12 2.73
N ARG A 46 -4.32 1.10 2.60
CA ARG A 46 -4.45 0.01 3.59
C ARG A 46 -3.16 -0.80 3.72
N ALA A 47 -2.55 -1.19 2.61
CA ALA A 47 -1.28 -1.91 2.63
C ALA A 47 -0.16 -1.12 3.34
N ILE A 48 -0.09 0.20 3.10
CA ILE A 48 0.83 1.09 3.82
C ILE A 48 0.50 1.12 5.32
N PHE A 49 -0.78 1.27 5.66
CA PHE A 49 -1.22 1.33 7.04
C PHE A 49 -0.82 0.06 7.81
N TYR A 50 -1.13 -1.12 7.27
CA TYR A 50 -0.75 -2.39 7.90
C TYR A 50 0.76 -2.56 8.00
N GLY A 51 1.51 -2.21 6.96
CA GLY A 51 2.97 -2.29 6.99
C GLY A 51 3.59 -1.38 8.05
N ARG A 52 3.06 -0.17 8.21
CA ARG A 52 3.48 0.76 9.27
C ARG A 52 3.10 0.27 10.66
N GLN A 53 1.87 -0.21 10.83
CA GLN A 53 1.41 -0.77 12.10
C GLN A 53 2.33 -1.92 12.54
N LEU A 54 2.64 -2.87 11.64
CA LEU A 54 3.53 -3.99 11.93
C LEU A 54 4.95 -3.53 12.23
N LEU A 55 5.47 -2.55 11.48
CA LEU A 55 6.78 -1.97 11.74
C LEU A 55 6.86 -1.32 13.13
N GLU A 56 5.85 -0.53 13.50
CA GLU A 56 5.74 0.12 14.80
C GLU A 56 5.65 -0.91 15.93
N GLU A 57 4.85 -1.96 15.77
CA GLU A 57 4.74 -3.06 16.73
C GLU A 57 6.10 -3.74 17.00
N ILE A 58 6.86 -4.05 15.93
CA ILE A 58 8.21 -4.62 16.07
C ILE A 58 9.18 -3.61 16.70
N CYS A 59 9.06 -2.32 16.37
CA CYS A 59 9.90 -1.26 16.94
C CYS A 59 9.64 -1.06 18.44
N LEU A 60 8.42 -1.27 18.92
CA LEU A 60 8.07 -1.16 20.34
C LEU A 60 8.59 -2.31 21.22
N GLN A 61 8.96 -3.45 20.64
CA GLN A 61 9.51 -4.58 21.41
C GLN A 61 10.82 -4.19 22.09
N LYS A 62 10.96 -4.43 23.40
CA LYS A 62 12.18 -4.02 24.14
C LYS A 62 13.42 -4.79 23.67
N GLU A 63 13.23 -6.07 23.35
CA GLU A 63 14.27 -6.96 22.85
C GLU A 63 13.80 -7.50 21.50
N ILE A 64 14.70 -7.48 20.52
CA ILE A 64 14.48 -8.07 19.21
C ILE A 64 15.60 -9.06 18.92
N SER A 65 15.25 -10.15 18.25
CA SER A 65 16.17 -11.19 17.83
C SER A 65 15.93 -11.49 16.35
N GLU A 66 16.87 -12.19 15.73
CA GLU A 66 16.73 -12.65 14.35
C GLU A 66 15.49 -13.56 14.25
N LYS A 67 14.53 -13.14 13.42
CA LYS A 67 13.25 -13.83 13.26
C LYS A 67 12.66 -13.52 11.90
N VAL A 68 12.00 -14.51 11.32
CA VAL A 68 11.09 -14.36 10.19
C VAL A 68 9.70 -14.78 10.64
N GLU A 69 8.70 -13.96 10.36
CA GLU A 69 7.31 -14.27 10.66
C GLU A 69 6.41 -13.82 9.52
N GLU A 70 5.30 -14.53 9.35
CA GLU A 70 4.30 -14.26 8.34
C GLU A 70 2.90 -14.38 8.95
N GLY A 71 1.95 -13.72 8.32
CA GLY A 71 0.57 -13.75 8.76
C GLY A 71 -0.35 -13.05 7.77
N GLU A 72 -1.57 -12.80 8.22
CA GLU A 72 -2.59 -12.13 7.43
C GLU A 72 -3.30 -11.04 8.24
N PHE A 73 -3.68 -9.97 7.56
CA PHE A 73 -4.62 -8.97 8.04
C PHE A 73 -5.92 -9.12 7.24
N GLU A 74 -7.02 -9.32 7.96
CA GLU A 74 -8.38 -9.36 7.42
C GLU A 74 -8.59 -10.38 6.28
N GLY A 75 -7.71 -11.39 6.15
CA GLY A 75 -7.78 -12.43 5.11
C GLY A 75 -7.49 -11.96 3.68
N GLU A 76 -7.30 -10.65 3.45
CA GLU A 76 -7.04 -10.06 2.13
C GLU A 76 -5.58 -9.59 1.97
N TYR A 77 -4.92 -9.28 3.07
CA TYR A 77 -3.54 -8.77 3.09
C TYR A 77 -2.64 -9.78 3.78
N THR A 78 -1.72 -10.39 3.05
CA THR A 78 -0.70 -11.26 3.65
C THR A 78 0.54 -10.42 3.95
N TRP A 79 1.17 -10.62 5.09
CA TRP A 79 2.40 -9.93 5.44
C TRP A 79 3.50 -10.92 5.82
N LYS A 80 4.74 -10.44 5.69
CA LYS A 80 5.94 -11.15 6.12
C LYS A 80 6.93 -10.12 6.63
N TYR A 81 7.58 -10.37 7.76
CA TYR A 81 8.70 -9.57 8.19
C TYR A 81 9.93 -10.42 8.49
N GLU A 82 11.09 -9.78 8.41
CA GLU A 82 12.40 -10.38 8.62
C GLU A 82 13.25 -9.40 9.43
N ILE A 83 13.77 -9.88 10.56
CA ILE A 83 14.72 -9.18 11.41
C ILE A 83 16.05 -9.87 11.22
N THR A 84 17.07 -9.13 10.77
CA THR A 84 18.43 -9.64 10.54
C THR A 84 19.46 -8.79 11.27
N PRO A 85 20.56 -9.36 11.79
CA PRO A 85 21.67 -8.58 12.31
C PRO A 85 22.29 -7.74 11.20
N PHE A 86 22.51 -6.44 11.43
CA PHE A 86 23.12 -5.54 10.46
C PHE A 86 24.57 -5.21 10.83
N SER A 87 24.81 -4.79 12.07
CA SER A 87 26.14 -4.49 12.58
C SER A 87 26.16 -4.56 14.10
N THR A 88 27.35 -4.63 14.68
CA THR A 88 27.56 -4.53 16.13
C THR A 88 28.67 -3.52 16.36
N LEU A 89 28.43 -2.55 17.22
CA LEU A 89 29.40 -1.58 17.68
C LEU A 89 29.74 -1.93 19.13
N MET A 90 31.03 -2.18 19.38
CA MET A 90 31.58 -2.40 20.70
C MET A 90 32.39 -1.16 21.04
N GLU A 91 32.02 -0.45 22.11
CA GLU A 91 32.84 0.61 22.69
C GLU A 91 33.50 0.04 23.96
N GLU A 92 34.81 -0.20 23.91
CA GLU A 92 35.61 -0.54 25.08
C GLU A 92 35.97 0.75 25.82
N ASP A 93 35.10 1.21 26.73
CA ASP A 93 35.39 2.31 27.66
C ASP A 93 35.62 1.75 29.07
N GLU A 94 36.68 2.20 29.77
CA GLU A 94 37.15 1.72 31.09
C GLU A 94 36.10 1.75 32.23
N LYS A 95 34.87 2.21 31.99
CA LYS A 95 33.81 2.38 32.99
C LYS A 95 32.45 1.75 32.64
N ASN A 96 32.22 1.28 31.42
CA ASN A 96 30.97 0.62 31.04
C ASN A 96 31.19 -0.30 29.84
N ASP A 97 30.94 -1.59 30.04
CA ASP A 97 30.93 -2.57 28.94
C ASP A 97 29.51 -2.64 28.37
N PHE A 98 29.28 -1.99 27.23
CA PHE A 98 28.01 -2.12 26.51
C PHE A 98 28.25 -2.47 25.06
N THR A 99 27.50 -3.47 24.57
CA THR A 99 27.49 -3.84 23.16
C THR A 99 26.25 -3.27 22.50
N LEU A 100 26.44 -2.46 21.46
CA LEU A 100 25.37 -1.91 20.65
C LEU A 100 25.13 -2.80 19.43
N LYS A 101 24.01 -3.53 19.41
CA LYS A 101 23.60 -4.36 18.27
C LYS A 101 22.63 -3.59 17.38
N ILE A 102 22.91 -3.53 16.09
CA ILE A 102 22.02 -2.93 15.09
C ILE A 102 21.36 -4.06 14.33
N PHE A 103 20.03 -4.05 14.31
CA PHE A 103 19.20 -4.97 13.54
C PHE A 103 18.54 -4.24 12.39
N LYS A 104 18.40 -4.94 11.27
CA LYS A 104 17.67 -4.51 10.10
C LYS A 104 16.33 -5.24 10.06
N ILE A 105 15.25 -4.48 10.02
CA ILE A 105 13.88 -4.99 9.97
C ILE A 105 13.34 -4.69 8.58
N LYS A 106 12.95 -5.73 7.85
CA LYS A 106 12.24 -5.65 6.58
C LYS A 106 10.82 -6.16 6.75
N VAL A 107 9.85 -5.38 6.31
CA VAL A 107 8.42 -5.75 6.32
C VAL A 107 7.92 -5.75 4.89
N PHE A 108 7.23 -6.81 4.50
CA PHE A 108 6.57 -6.95 3.21
C PHE A 108 5.08 -7.13 3.43
N VAL A 109 4.26 -6.37 2.72
CA VAL A 109 2.81 -6.53 2.69
C VAL A 109 2.39 -6.84 1.27
N PHE A 110 1.57 -7.88 1.11
CA PHE A 110 1.09 -8.40 -0.15
C PHE A 110 -0.44 -8.35 -0.20
N TRP A 111 -0.99 -7.98 -1.35
CA TRP A 111 -2.44 -8.00 -1.58
C TRP A 111 -2.77 -8.27 -3.04
N LEU A 112 -4.02 -8.61 -3.34
CA LEU A 112 -4.51 -8.78 -4.70
C LEU A 112 -5.12 -7.49 -5.22
N GLN A 113 -4.79 -7.12 -6.46
CA GLN A 113 -5.36 -5.99 -7.17
C GLN A 113 -5.96 -6.50 -8.49
N GLY A 114 -7.24 -6.90 -8.43
CA GLY A 114 -7.81 -7.79 -9.45
C GLY A 114 -7.07 -9.13 -9.44
N ASP A 115 -6.62 -9.59 -10.60
CA ASP A 115 -5.87 -10.86 -10.71
C ASP A 115 -4.36 -10.73 -10.44
N LYS A 116 -3.86 -9.51 -10.18
CA LYS A 116 -2.43 -9.28 -10.00
C LYS A 116 -2.09 -9.15 -8.52
N LYS A 117 -1.16 -9.97 -8.03
CA LYS A 117 -0.55 -9.80 -6.71
C LYS A 117 0.37 -8.58 -6.72
N LYS A 118 0.18 -7.69 -5.74
CA LYS A 118 0.99 -6.50 -5.48
C LYS A 118 1.67 -6.63 -4.12
N SER A 119 2.74 -5.87 -3.94
CA SER A 119 3.46 -5.81 -2.69
C SER A 119 4.04 -4.42 -2.44
N ILE A 120 4.26 -4.12 -1.17
CA ILE A 120 5.05 -2.98 -0.71
C ILE A 120 6.01 -3.48 0.36
N ASP A 121 7.20 -2.90 0.38
CA ASP A 121 8.22 -3.19 1.38
C ASP A 121 8.58 -1.95 2.20
N PHE A 122 8.92 -2.19 3.47
CA PHE A 122 9.42 -1.21 4.41
C PHE A 122 10.73 -1.74 4.99
N GLU A 123 11.68 -0.84 5.18
CA GLU A 123 12.98 -1.16 5.76
C GLU A 123 13.31 -0.14 6.85
N THR A 124 13.71 -0.63 8.02
CA THR A 124 14.20 0.22 9.10
C THR A 124 15.39 -0.43 9.82
N LEU A 125 16.15 0.40 10.54
CA LEU A 125 17.22 -0.05 11.43
C LEU A 125 16.82 0.24 12.87
N LYS A 126 17.02 -0.75 13.73
CA LYS A 126 16.79 -0.64 15.16
C LYS A 126 18.05 -0.99 15.93
N THR A 127 18.41 -0.15 16.87
CA THR A 127 19.54 -0.37 17.77
C THR A 127 19.05 -0.92 19.10
N VAL A 128 19.77 -1.90 19.64
CA VAL A 128 19.53 -2.50 20.95
C VAL A 128 20.83 -2.45 21.72
N ILE A 129 20.79 -1.82 22.89
CA ILE A 129 21.91 -1.80 23.83
C ILE A 129 21.79 -3.05 24.68
N THR A 130 22.79 -3.91 24.64
CA THR A 130 22.92 -5.02 25.58
C THR A 130 24.00 -4.64 26.59
N THR A 131 23.59 -4.47 27.85
CA THR A 131 24.51 -4.38 28.99
C THR A 131 24.76 -5.80 29.46
N GLU A 132 26.01 -6.27 29.47
CA GLU A 132 26.34 -7.54 30.12
C GLU A 132 26.17 -7.34 31.64
N GLU A 133 25.02 -7.74 32.20
CA GLU A 133 24.91 -7.92 33.64
C GLU A 133 25.79 -9.13 34.02
N SER A 134 26.87 -8.81 34.74
CA SER A 134 27.84 -9.74 35.33
C SER A 134 27.26 -10.49 36.53
#